data_AF-A0A1Y1MDW2-F1
#
_entry.id   AF-A0A1Y1MDW2-F1
#
_cell.length_a   1.000
_cell.length_b   1.000
_cell.length_c   1.000
_cell.angle_alpha   90.00
_cell.angle_beta   90.00
_cell.angle_gamma   90.00
#
_symmetry.space_group_name_H-M   'P 1'
#
loop_
_entity.id
_entity.type
_entity.pdbx_description
1 polymer ?
#
loop_
_entity_poly.entity_id
_entity_poly.type
_entity_poly.pdbx_seq_one_letter_code
_entity_poly.pdbx_strand_id
1 'polypeptide(L)'
;MLYWLSYVMAEGSSQADMAKEAPQEKHTDNIECAVCLQPCIHPAQLPCGHIFCFLCVKGIANQSKRCAMCRQEIPRDFIEHPKLLHGPEAVEGFDGGYQWFYEGRNGWWQYDPRTNEDIEEAFKLNYSQFQILICGETYVIDFENKVQYPKKNPSRKRFIKRDTSDNIANFKGIAGINK
;
A
#
# COMPACT_ATOMS: atom_id res chain seq x y z
N MET A 1 9.64 26.14 23.72
CA MET A 1 8.83 26.90 24.68
C MET A 1 8.87 28.37 24.28
N LEU A 2 7.80 28.82 23.61
CA LEU A 2 7.22 30.17 23.61
C LEU A 2 8.02 31.40 23.10
N TYR A 3 7.46 31.93 22.00
CA TYR A 3 7.32 33.32 21.52
C TYR A 3 8.56 34.17 21.17
N TRP A 4 8.59 34.61 19.90
CA TRP A 4 8.90 36.00 19.53
C TRP A 4 8.07 36.42 18.32
N LEU A 5 6.98 37.14 18.59
CA LEU A 5 6.33 38.04 17.65
C LEU A 5 7.17 39.32 17.57
N SER A 6 7.56 39.75 16.38
CA SER A 6 7.78 41.17 16.11
C SER A 6 7.49 41.49 14.64
N TYR A 7 6.44 42.29 14.50
CA TYR A 7 6.04 43.05 13.32
C TYR A 7 6.79 44.40 13.34
N VAL A 8 7.21 44.91 12.16
CA VAL A 8 7.09 46.31 11.65
C VAL A 8 8.18 46.62 10.57
N MET A 9 7.72 46.66 9.30
CA MET A 9 7.88 47.62 8.19
C MET A 9 9.19 48.44 7.93
N ALA A 10 9.70 48.36 6.68
CA ALA A 10 9.97 49.46 5.69
C ALA A 10 11.04 49.02 4.65
N GLU A 11 11.08 49.33 3.33
CA GLU A 11 10.22 49.85 2.24
C GLU A 11 10.96 49.48 0.93
N GLY A 12 10.28 49.19 -0.20
CA GLY A 12 10.95 49.12 -1.52
C GLY A 12 10.32 48.31 -2.68
N SER A 13 9.40 48.95 -3.41
CA SER A 13 9.06 48.85 -4.86
C SER A 13 8.65 47.54 -5.58
N SER A 14 7.43 47.64 -6.16
CA SER A 14 6.94 47.23 -7.50
C SER A 14 6.53 45.78 -7.83
N GLN A 15 5.23 45.68 -8.11
CA GLN A 15 4.52 44.92 -9.17
C GLN A 15 4.23 43.42 -9.02
N ALA A 16 2.92 43.18 -9.25
CA ALA A 16 2.30 42.02 -9.89
C ALA A 16 2.07 40.76 -9.04
N ASP A 17 0.86 40.72 -8.50
CA ASP A 17 -0.06 39.58 -8.48
C ASP A 17 0.47 38.28 -9.09
N MET A 18 0.86 37.35 -8.22
CA MET A 18 0.69 35.92 -8.47
C MET A 18 0.33 35.27 -7.14
N ALA A 19 -0.97 35.24 -6.85
CA ALA A 19 -1.52 34.31 -5.88
C ALA A 19 -1.15 32.91 -6.36
N LYS A 20 -0.12 32.32 -5.74
CA LYS A 20 0.18 30.91 -5.90
C LYS A 20 -0.98 30.16 -5.24
N GLU A 21 -1.90 29.69 -6.06
CA GLU A 21 -2.89 28.71 -5.64
C GLU A 21 -2.12 27.57 -4.97
N ALA A 22 -2.39 27.39 -3.68
CA ALA A 22 -1.93 26.22 -2.95
C ALA A 22 -2.40 24.98 -3.73
N PRO A 23 -1.59 23.92 -3.84
CA PRO A 23 -2.04 22.67 -4.43
C PRO A 23 -3.33 22.26 -3.74
N GLN A 24 -4.42 22.17 -4.50
CA GLN A 24 -5.68 21.65 -4.00
C GLN A 24 -5.40 20.22 -3.54
N GLU A 25 -5.36 20.01 -2.24
CA GLU A 25 -5.37 18.68 -1.64
C GLU A 25 -6.59 17.96 -2.22
N LYS A 26 -6.33 17.00 -3.10
CA LYS A 26 -7.37 16.07 -3.53
C LYS A 26 -7.85 15.41 -2.26
N HIS A 27 -9.06 15.74 -1.84
CA HIS A 27 -9.79 15.02 -0.80
C HIS A 27 -9.96 13.58 -1.31
N THR A 28 -8.94 12.76 -1.13
CA THR A 28 -9.08 11.32 -1.14
C THR A 28 -9.92 11.05 0.10
N ASP A 29 -11.21 10.80 -0.10
CA ASP A 29 -12.09 10.37 0.98
C ASP A 29 -11.36 9.27 1.75
N ASN A 30 -10.98 9.57 2.99
CA ASN A 30 -10.14 8.72 3.81
C ASN A 30 -11.01 7.55 4.32
N ILE A 31 -11.39 6.67 3.39
CA ILE A 31 -12.33 5.57 3.63
C ILE A 31 -11.64 4.59 4.57
N GLU A 32 -12.19 4.43 5.77
CA GLU A 32 -11.69 3.46 6.73
C GLU A 32 -12.18 2.05 6.39
N CYS A 33 -11.27 1.07 6.39
CA CYS A 33 -11.58 -0.33 6.16
C CYS A 33 -12.11 -0.99 7.43
N ALA A 34 -13.36 -1.43 7.46
CA ALA A 34 -13.96 -2.10 8.62
C ALA A 34 -13.35 -3.48 8.98
N VAL A 35 -12.38 -3.98 8.20
CA VAL A 35 -11.68 -5.24 8.46
C VAL A 35 -10.38 -5.02 9.23
N CYS A 36 -9.56 -4.08 8.78
CA CYS A 36 -8.28 -3.77 9.43
C CYS A 36 -8.34 -2.54 10.34
N LEU A 37 -9.45 -1.79 10.32
CA LEU A 37 -9.67 -0.56 11.10
C LEU A 37 -8.61 0.51 10.81
N GLN A 38 -8.25 0.67 9.54
CA GLN A 38 -7.24 1.62 9.06
C GLN A 38 -7.71 2.22 7.73
N PRO A 39 -7.12 3.34 7.26
CA PRO A 39 -7.36 3.85 5.91
C PRO A 39 -7.24 2.76 4.84
N CYS A 40 -8.14 2.78 3.85
CA CYS A 40 -8.16 1.78 2.80
C CYS A 40 -6.93 1.91 1.90
N ILE A 41 -6.21 0.81 1.72
CA ILE A 41 -5.22 0.67 0.66
C ILE A 41 -5.87 -0.01 -0.54
N HIS A 42 -5.86 0.69 -1.68
CA HIS A 42 -6.55 0.29 -2.92
C HIS A 42 -8.02 -0.09 -2.65
N PRO A 43 -8.88 0.88 -2.31
CA PRO A 43 -10.26 0.60 -1.90
C PRO A 43 -11.04 -0.10 -3.02
N ALA A 44 -11.54 -1.28 -2.69
CA ALA A 44 -12.35 -2.12 -3.55
C ALA A 44 -13.80 -2.12 -3.07
N GLN A 45 -14.73 -1.77 -3.97
CA GLN A 45 -16.16 -1.78 -3.69
C GLN A 45 -16.78 -3.11 -4.10
N LEU A 46 -17.35 -3.82 -3.13
CA LEU A 46 -18.13 -5.03 -3.39
C LEU A 46 -19.46 -4.69 -4.08
N PRO A 47 -20.13 -5.65 -4.77
CA PRO A 47 -21.44 -5.42 -5.38
C PRO A 47 -22.53 -4.96 -4.40
N CYS A 48 -22.38 -5.26 -3.10
CA CYS A 48 -23.27 -4.79 -2.04
C CYS A 48 -23.05 -3.32 -1.64
N GLY A 49 -22.07 -2.63 -2.22
CA GLY A 49 -21.74 -1.22 -1.96
C GLY A 49 -20.67 -0.99 -0.89
N HIS A 50 -20.40 -1.97 -0.01
CA HIS A 50 -19.37 -1.84 1.03
C HIS A 50 -17.94 -1.83 0.44
N ILE A 51 -17.07 -1.05 1.07
CA ILE A 51 -15.70 -0.77 0.61
C ILE A 51 -14.69 -1.26 1.66
N PHE A 52 -13.63 -1.92 1.20
CA PHE A 52 -12.52 -2.39 2.03
C PHE A 52 -11.19 -2.27 1.26
N CYS A 53 -10.05 -2.45 1.92
CA CYS A 53 -8.78 -2.64 1.21
C CYS A 53 -8.88 -3.85 0.25
N PHE A 54 -8.26 -3.77 -0.92
CA PHE A 54 -8.22 -4.90 -1.85
C PHE A 54 -7.70 -6.19 -1.21
N LEU A 55 -6.60 -6.11 -0.44
CA LEU A 55 -6.05 -7.28 0.25
C LEU A 55 -6.96 -7.81 1.38
N CYS A 56 -7.78 -6.96 2.00
CA CYS A 56 -8.79 -7.39 2.96
C CYS A 56 -9.93 -8.13 2.27
N VAL A 57 -10.44 -7.62 1.13
CA VAL A 57 -11.43 -8.33 0.31
C VAL A 57 -10.88 -9.68 -0.14
N LYS A 58 -9.63 -9.73 -0.59
CA LYS A 58 -8.96 -10.97 -1.00
C LYS A 58 -8.84 -11.98 0.15
N GLY A 59 -8.55 -11.53 1.36
CA GLY A 59 -8.60 -12.37 2.57
C GLY A 59 -10.00 -12.94 2.81
N ILE A 60 -11.03 -12.09 2.78
CA ILE A 60 -12.43 -12.50 2.97
C ILE A 60 -12.87 -13.51 1.89
N ALA A 61 -12.54 -13.25 0.62
CA ALA A 61 -12.88 -14.10 -0.51
C ALA A 61 -12.21 -15.49 -0.43
N ASN A 62 -11.03 -15.59 0.18
CA ASN A 62 -10.37 -16.88 0.40
C ASN A 62 -10.93 -17.65 1.60
N GLN A 63 -11.67 -16.98 2.50
CA GLN A 63 -12.22 -17.57 3.71
C GLN A 63 -13.73 -17.74 3.61
N SER A 64 -14.50 -16.72 3.97
CA SER A 64 -15.96 -16.80 4.08
C SER A 64 -16.69 -16.59 2.75
N LYS A 65 -16.07 -15.90 1.78
CA LYS A 65 -16.70 -15.47 0.51
C LYS A 65 -17.95 -14.59 0.70
N ARG A 66 -18.07 -13.93 1.86
CA ARG A 66 -19.20 -13.07 2.21
C ARG A 66 -18.71 -11.75 2.76
N CYS A 67 -19.32 -10.65 2.34
CA CYS A 67 -19.04 -9.30 2.83
C CYS A 67 -18.99 -9.26 4.37
N ALA A 68 -17.95 -8.67 4.94
CA ALA A 68 -17.77 -8.59 6.39
C ALA A 68 -18.86 -7.75 7.10
N MET A 69 -19.56 -6.86 6.37
CA MET A 69 -20.58 -5.97 6.94
C MET A 69 -22.01 -6.50 6.76
N CYS A 70 -22.42 -6.81 5.54
CA CYS A 70 -23.80 -7.25 5.26
C CYS A 70 -23.97 -8.74 4.98
N ARG A 71 -22.87 -9.52 4.96
CA ARG A 71 -22.88 -10.96 4.66
C ARG A 71 -23.40 -11.34 3.27
N GLN A 72 -23.55 -10.39 2.34
CA GLN A 72 -23.83 -10.71 0.93
C GLN A 72 -22.65 -11.45 0.30
N GLU A 73 -22.92 -12.37 -0.61
CA GLU A 73 -21.87 -13.16 -1.28
C GLU A 73 -20.97 -12.28 -2.16
N ILE A 74 -19.69 -12.60 -2.15
CA ILE A 74 -18.68 -11.98 -3.01
C ILE A 74 -18.57 -12.82 -4.29
N PRO A 75 -18.70 -12.23 -5.49
CA PRO A 75 -18.52 -12.94 -6.74
C PRO A 75 -17.17 -13.66 -6.81
N ARG A 76 -17.15 -14.86 -7.41
CA ARG A 76 -15.96 -15.72 -7.44
C ARG A 76 -14.80 -15.11 -8.23
N ASP A 77 -15.12 -14.27 -9.21
CA ASP A 77 -14.23 -13.58 -10.14
C ASP A 77 -13.87 -12.16 -9.70
N PHE A 78 -14.31 -11.73 -8.51
CA PHE A 78 -14.08 -10.37 -8.02
C PHE A 78 -12.59 -10.06 -7.83
N ILE A 79 -11.77 -11.05 -7.49
CA ILE A 79 -10.33 -10.83 -7.26
C ILE A 79 -9.58 -10.62 -8.58
N GLU A 80 -10.06 -11.26 -9.64
CA GLU A 80 -9.55 -11.14 -11.01
C GLU A 80 -10.01 -9.83 -11.66
N HIS A 81 -11.24 -9.38 -11.34
CA HIS A 81 -11.84 -8.15 -11.88
C HIS A 81 -12.40 -7.24 -10.77
N PRO A 82 -11.53 -6.68 -9.90
CA PRO A 82 -11.99 -5.89 -8.77
C PRO A 82 -12.54 -4.54 -9.23
N LYS A 83 -13.64 -4.10 -8.63
CA LYS A 83 -14.10 -2.71 -8.76
C LYS A 83 -13.32 -1.82 -7.78
N LEU A 84 -12.19 -1.30 -8.23
CA LEU A 84 -11.40 -0.31 -7.46
C LEU A 84 -12.01 1.08 -7.63
N LEU A 85 -12.07 1.87 -6.55
CA LEU A 85 -12.57 3.26 -6.63
C LEU A 85 -11.56 4.19 -7.28
N HIS A 86 -10.28 3.93 -7.06
CA HIS A 86 -9.14 4.55 -7.73
C HIS A 86 -8.06 3.49 -7.95
N GLY A 87 -7.28 3.67 -9.01
CA GLY A 87 -6.17 2.78 -9.33
C GLY A 87 -5.09 2.81 -8.25
N PRO A 88 -4.17 1.83 -8.24
CA PRO A 88 -3.03 1.89 -7.36
C PRO A 88 -2.14 3.08 -7.76
N GLU A 89 -1.99 4.03 -6.84
CA GLU A 89 -1.15 5.21 -7.05
C GLU A 89 0.32 4.85 -6.83
N ALA A 90 1.21 5.43 -7.64
CA ALA A 90 2.63 5.35 -7.41
C ALA A 90 2.95 6.12 -6.12
N VAL A 91 3.51 5.43 -5.14
CA VAL A 91 4.05 6.06 -3.93
C VAL A 91 5.52 6.41 -4.16
N GLU A 92 5.95 7.54 -3.59
CA GLU A 92 7.37 7.89 -3.57
C GLU A 92 8.15 6.77 -2.86
N GLY A 93 9.20 6.27 -3.52
CA GLY A 93 10.05 5.26 -2.94
C GLY A 93 11.06 5.83 -1.95
N PHE A 94 11.70 4.95 -1.18
CA PHE A 94 12.71 5.29 -0.18
C PHE A 94 14.08 5.55 -0.80
N ASP A 95 14.92 6.35 -0.13
CA ASP A 95 16.34 6.51 -0.46
C ASP A 95 16.64 6.64 -1.97
N GLY A 96 15.90 7.51 -2.67
CA GLY A 96 16.03 7.68 -4.13
C GLY A 96 15.16 6.73 -4.96
N GLY A 97 13.98 6.33 -4.44
CA GLY A 97 12.96 5.61 -5.22
C GLY A 97 12.91 4.09 -5.02
N TYR A 98 13.64 3.55 -4.05
CA TYR A 98 13.59 2.13 -3.71
C TYR A 98 12.27 1.70 -3.09
N GLN A 99 11.83 0.51 -3.44
CA GLN A 99 10.63 -0.14 -2.91
C GLN A 99 10.87 -1.65 -2.77
N TRP A 100 9.98 -2.33 -2.06
CA TRP A 100 10.03 -3.76 -1.85
C TRP A 100 9.12 -4.51 -2.82
N PHE A 101 9.66 -5.62 -3.33
CA PHE A 101 9.01 -6.47 -4.31
C PHE A 101 9.06 -7.92 -3.86
N TYR A 102 8.05 -8.69 -4.26
CA TYR A 102 7.98 -10.13 -4.09
C TYR A 102 7.75 -10.83 -5.42
N GLU A 103 8.35 -12.00 -5.54
CA GLU A 103 8.28 -12.81 -6.74
C GLU A 103 6.86 -13.36 -6.95
N GLY A 104 6.36 -13.19 -8.18
CA GLY A 104 5.20 -13.88 -8.70
C GLY A 104 5.58 -14.85 -9.81
N ARG A 105 4.57 -15.51 -10.40
CA ARG A 105 4.79 -16.29 -11.62
C ARG A 105 5.28 -15.35 -12.73
N ASN A 106 6.51 -15.57 -13.20
CA ASN A 106 7.18 -14.88 -14.31
C ASN A 106 7.24 -13.35 -14.17
N GLY A 107 7.49 -12.83 -12.97
CA GLY A 107 7.66 -11.40 -12.76
C GLY A 107 7.51 -10.99 -11.30
N TRP A 108 7.55 -9.69 -11.05
CA TRP A 108 7.61 -9.13 -9.71
C TRP A 108 6.38 -8.28 -9.41
N TRP A 109 5.90 -8.40 -8.18
CA TRP A 109 4.86 -7.56 -7.60
C TRP A 109 5.49 -6.65 -6.57
N GLN A 110 5.08 -5.39 -6.55
CA GLN A 110 5.36 -4.53 -5.42
C GLN A 110 4.45 -4.90 -4.25
N TYR A 111 4.95 -4.76 -3.02
CA TYR A 111 4.07 -4.78 -1.85
C TYR A 111 3.10 -3.59 -1.87
N ASP A 112 1.97 -3.71 -1.17
CA ASP A 112 1.10 -2.55 -0.97
C ASP A 112 1.82 -1.48 -0.12
N PRO A 113 1.48 -0.18 -0.27
CA PRO A 113 2.20 0.91 0.37
C PRO A 113 2.46 0.76 1.87
N ARG A 114 1.49 0.25 2.64
CA ARG A 114 1.65 0.07 4.09
C ARG A 114 2.66 -1.04 4.39
N THR A 115 2.46 -2.22 3.81
CA THR A 115 3.42 -3.33 3.98
C THR A 115 4.81 -2.95 3.49
N ASN A 116 4.91 -2.16 2.43
CA ASN A 116 6.17 -1.67 1.88
C ASN A 116 6.94 -0.78 2.87
N GLU A 117 6.24 0.09 3.60
CA GLU A 117 6.78 0.91 4.69
C GLU A 117 7.20 0.06 5.89
N ASP A 118 6.34 -0.84 6.36
CA ASP A 118 6.64 -1.72 7.51
C ASP A 118 7.91 -2.57 7.26
N ILE A 119 8.08 -3.10 6.03
CA ILE A 119 9.26 -3.87 5.66
C ILE A 119 10.52 -2.99 5.61
N GLU A 120 10.41 -1.78 5.06
CA GLU A 120 11.55 -0.85 4.98
C GLU A 120 12.02 -0.42 6.37
N GLU A 121 11.10 -0.12 7.29
CA GLU A 121 11.45 0.23 8.67
C GLU A 121 12.20 -0.91 9.36
N ALA A 122 11.68 -2.14 9.28
CA ALA A 122 12.33 -3.31 9.84
C ALA A 122 13.73 -3.56 9.20
N PHE A 123 13.87 -3.33 7.89
CA PHE A 123 15.15 -3.43 7.20
C PHE A 123 16.15 -2.38 7.71
N LYS A 124 15.74 -1.11 7.82
CA LYS A 124 16.60 -0.01 8.31
C LYS A 124 17.04 -0.21 9.77
N LEU A 125 16.20 -0.86 10.57
CA LEU A 125 16.51 -1.25 11.95
C LEU A 125 17.36 -2.54 12.06
N ASN A 126 17.80 -3.12 10.93
CA ASN A 126 18.62 -4.33 10.87
C ASN A 126 17.98 -5.57 11.53
N TYR A 127 16.66 -5.73 11.44
CA TYR A 127 16.03 -7.00 11.79
C TYR A 127 16.49 -8.10 10.82
N SER A 128 16.76 -9.31 11.33
CA SER A 128 17.03 -10.48 10.47
C SER A 128 15.74 -11.03 9.84
N GLN A 129 14.64 -10.94 10.58
CA GLN A 129 13.31 -11.35 10.14
C GLN A 129 12.22 -10.44 10.71
N PHE A 130 11.11 -10.31 9.98
CA PHE A 130 9.96 -9.50 10.35
C PHE A 130 8.65 -10.22 9.99
N GLN A 131 7.57 -9.96 10.72
CA GLN A 131 6.26 -10.60 10.48
C GLN A 131 5.26 -9.59 9.96
N ILE A 132 4.57 -9.94 8.88
CA ILE A 132 3.52 -9.13 8.26
C ILE A 132 2.23 -9.94 8.09
N LEU A 133 1.11 -9.26 7.97
CA LEU A 133 -0.18 -9.88 7.68
C LEU A 133 -0.57 -9.63 6.23
N ILE A 134 -0.74 -10.68 5.43
CA ILE A 134 -1.18 -10.58 4.03
C ILE A 134 -2.44 -11.42 3.85
N CYS A 135 -3.54 -10.77 3.45
CA CYS A 135 -4.83 -11.43 3.22
C CYS A 135 -5.32 -12.28 4.41
N GLY A 136 -5.04 -11.84 5.65
CA GLY A 136 -5.43 -12.55 6.87
C GLY A 136 -4.51 -13.70 7.30
N GLU A 137 -3.39 -13.92 6.61
CA GLU A 137 -2.39 -14.92 7.00
C GLU A 137 -1.06 -14.25 7.37
N THR A 138 -0.38 -14.77 8.40
CA THR A 138 0.93 -14.26 8.82
C THR A 138 2.03 -14.80 7.92
N TYR A 139 2.84 -13.89 7.39
CA TYR A 139 4.05 -14.19 6.64
C TYR A 139 5.28 -13.76 7.42
N VAL A 140 6.38 -14.48 7.21
CA VAL A 140 7.71 -14.07 7.63
C VAL A 140 8.42 -13.48 6.43
N ILE A 141 9.00 -12.30 6.62
CA ILE A 141 9.99 -11.65 5.77
C ILE A 141 11.35 -12.01 6.36
N ASP A 142 12.15 -12.75 5.61
CA ASP A 142 13.50 -13.19 5.99
C ASP A 142 14.50 -12.39 5.15
N PHE A 143 15.14 -11.41 5.79
CA PHE A 143 16.06 -10.49 5.11
C PHE A 143 17.40 -11.15 4.80
N GLU A 144 17.83 -12.13 5.61
CA GLU A 144 19.09 -12.86 5.40
C GLU A 144 19.02 -13.72 4.14
N ASN A 145 17.92 -14.47 3.99
CA ASN A 145 17.72 -15.37 2.86
C ASN A 145 16.97 -14.71 1.69
N LYS A 146 16.53 -13.45 1.86
CA LYS A 146 15.79 -12.67 0.85
C LYS A 146 14.55 -13.40 0.34
N VAL A 147 13.76 -13.93 1.26
CA VAL A 147 12.50 -14.61 0.95
C VAL A 147 11.36 -14.19 1.86
N GLN A 148 10.14 -14.35 1.37
CA GLN A 148 8.94 -14.41 2.20
C GLN A 148 8.36 -15.82 2.21
N TYR A 149 7.69 -16.20 3.30
CA TYR A 149 6.90 -17.44 3.37
C TYR A 149 5.77 -17.36 4.40
N PRO A 150 4.65 -18.10 4.21
CA PRO A 150 3.60 -18.20 5.23
C PRO A 150 4.16 -18.87 6.48
N LYS A 151 3.91 -18.29 7.66
CA LYS A 151 4.37 -18.84 8.95
C LYS A 151 3.89 -20.28 9.19
N LYS A 152 2.66 -20.58 8.75
CA LYS A 152 2.06 -21.93 8.83
C LYS A 152 2.61 -22.93 7.80
N ASN A 153 3.25 -22.46 6.72
CA ASN A 153 3.80 -23.33 5.68
C ASN A 153 5.11 -22.75 5.09
N PRO A 154 6.24 -22.91 5.80
CA PRO A 154 7.52 -22.31 5.42
C PRO A 154 8.13 -22.83 4.11
N SER A 155 7.61 -23.94 3.57
CA SER A 155 8.06 -24.48 2.27
C SER A 155 7.63 -23.61 1.09
N ARG A 156 6.55 -22.83 1.23
CA ARG A 156 6.01 -21.96 0.19
C ARG A 156 6.74 -20.62 0.19
N LYS A 157 7.95 -20.60 -0.35
CA LYS A 157 8.80 -19.41 -0.43
C LYS A 157 8.56 -18.63 -1.71
N ARG A 158 8.78 -17.32 -1.63
CA ARG A 158 8.93 -16.41 -2.78
C ARG A 158 10.12 -15.53 -2.51
N PHE A 159 10.94 -15.26 -3.53
CA PHE A 159 12.01 -14.28 -3.37
C PHE A 159 11.45 -12.88 -3.12
N ILE A 160 12.18 -12.09 -2.35
CA ILE A 160 11.91 -10.67 -2.15
C ILE A 160 13.14 -9.86 -2.54
N LYS A 161 12.93 -8.60 -2.92
CA LYS A 161 14.04 -7.67 -3.15
C LYS A 161 13.64 -6.23 -2.89
N ARG A 162 14.63 -5.42 -2.56
CA ARG A 162 14.56 -3.95 -2.52
C ARG A 162 15.22 -3.41 -3.78
N ASP A 163 14.49 -2.65 -4.59
CA ASP A 163 14.98 -2.14 -5.87
C ASP A 163 14.19 -0.88 -6.28
N THR A 164 14.60 -0.19 -7.35
CA THR A 164 13.80 0.89 -7.95
C THR A 164 12.82 0.34 -8.98
N SER A 165 11.71 1.02 -9.23
CA SER A 165 10.68 0.59 -10.20
C SER A 165 11.24 0.38 -11.61
N ASP A 166 12.20 1.20 -12.02
CA ASP A 166 12.78 1.17 -13.37
C ASP A 166 13.66 -0.06 -13.60
N ASN A 167 14.19 -0.67 -12.53
CA ASN A 167 15.03 -1.86 -12.57
C ASN A 167 14.23 -3.17 -12.50
N ILE A 168 12.91 -3.11 -12.33
CA ILE A 168 12.08 -4.32 -12.20
C ILE A 168 11.76 -4.91 -13.57
N ALA A 169 12.52 -5.93 -13.95
CA ALA A 169 12.15 -6.79 -15.07
C ALA A 169 10.76 -7.42 -14.84
N ASN A 170 9.88 -7.33 -15.84
CA ASN A 170 8.52 -7.88 -15.81
C ASN A 170 7.71 -7.41 -14.58
N PHE A 171 7.70 -6.10 -14.32
CA PHE A 171 6.84 -5.50 -13.30
C PHE A 171 5.37 -5.73 -13.61
N LYS A 172 4.66 -6.39 -12.68
CA LYS A 172 3.28 -6.85 -12.86
C LYS A 172 2.25 -5.86 -12.32
N GLY A 173 2.61 -5.11 -11.28
CA GLY A 173 1.72 -4.19 -10.57
C GLY A 173 1.92 -4.29 -9.05
N ILE A 174 0.90 -3.87 -8.30
CA ILE A 174 0.98 -3.66 -6.85
C ILE A 174 0.03 -4.62 -6.13
N ALA A 175 0.54 -5.42 -5.19
CA ALA A 175 -0.25 -6.30 -4.34
C ALA A 175 -1.19 -7.31 -5.07
N GLY A 176 -0.87 -7.64 -6.33
CA GLY A 176 -1.70 -8.49 -7.19
C GLY A 176 -2.73 -7.74 -8.04
N ILE A 177 -2.77 -6.41 -7.99
CA ILE A 177 -3.51 -5.53 -8.91
C ILE A 177 -2.59 -5.22 -10.09
N ASN A 178 -3.00 -5.58 -11.31
CA ASN A 178 -2.19 -5.33 -12.49
C ASN A 178 -1.98 -3.82 -12.70
N LYS A 179 -0.81 -3.45 -13.24
CA LYS A 179 -0.53 -2.09 -13.72
C LYS A 179 -1.46 -1.68 -14.87
#